data_AF-A0A0S7EGR4-F1
#
_entry.id   AF-A0A0S7EGR4-F1
#
_cell.length_a   1.000
_cell.length_b   1.000
_cell.length_c   1.000
_cell.angle_alpha   90.00
_cell.angle_beta   90.00
_cell.angle_gamma   90.00
#
_symmetry.space_group_name_H-M   'P 1'
#
loop_
_entity.id
_entity.type
_entity.pdbx_description
1 polymer ?
#
loop_
_entity_poly.entity_id
_entity_poly.type
_entity_poly.pdbx_seq_one_letter_code
_entity_poly.pdbx_strand_id
1 'polypeptide(L)'
;RVSPKNPTECEQDCSQGACPATCASNPAPDKKDMQQCFCPQGFILDLGDSPTCHDIDECDSQALCDHECVNLPGGFKCACRKGYQLQDTEKCVRLQQGG
;
A
#
# COMPACT_ATOMS: atom_id res chain seq x y z
N ARG A 1 16.88 1.03 -10.99
CA ARG A 1 17.06 -0.07 -10.01
C ARG A 1 16.83 0.54 -8.62
N VAL A 2 16.22 -0.16 -7.67
CA VAL A 2 16.11 0.33 -6.29
C VAL A 2 17.40 -0.13 -5.65
N SER A 3 17.98 0.68 -4.77
CA SER A 3 19.19 0.25 -4.07
C SER A 3 18.95 -1.15 -3.48
N PRO A 4 19.79 -2.15 -3.78
CA PRO A 4 19.63 -3.50 -3.24
C PRO A 4 19.75 -3.52 -1.70
N LYS A 5 20.12 -2.39 -1.09
CA LYS A 5 20.21 -2.19 0.35
C LYS A 5 19.00 -1.49 0.95
N ASN A 6 18.18 -0.81 0.15
CA ASN A 6 17.02 -0.09 0.65
C ASN A 6 15.90 0.00 -0.39
N PRO A 7 14.84 -0.82 -0.29
CA PRO A 7 13.71 -0.84 -1.23
C PRO A 7 12.87 0.44 -1.21
N THR A 8 13.19 1.42 -0.33
CA THR A 8 12.61 2.77 -0.35
C THR A 8 13.45 3.79 -1.14
N GLU A 9 14.65 3.43 -1.61
CA GLU A 9 15.52 4.32 -2.39
C GLU A 9 15.54 3.98 -3.89
N CYS A 10 14.67 4.63 -4.67
CA CYS A 10 14.73 4.61 -6.13
C CYS A 10 16.06 5.20 -6.64
N GLU A 11 16.76 4.46 -7.51
CA GLU A 11 17.95 4.96 -8.24
C GLU A 11 17.57 5.56 -9.62
N GLN A 12 16.28 5.84 -9.88
CA GLN A 12 15.82 6.49 -11.11
C GLN A 12 15.43 7.94 -10.85
N ASP A 13 16.15 8.85 -11.49
CA ASP A 13 15.87 10.27 -11.55
C ASP A 13 14.64 10.52 -12.44
N CYS A 14 13.69 11.32 -11.96
CA CYS A 14 12.45 11.66 -12.68
C CYS A 14 12.70 12.38 -14.02
N SER A 15 13.92 12.86 -14.27
CA SER A 15 14.33 13.57 -15.49
C SER A 15 14.23 12.75 -16.78
N GLN A 16 14.05 11.42 -16.70
CA GLN A 16 14.02 10.53 -17.88
C GLN A 16 12.64 9.90 -18.16
N GLY A 17 11.58 10.34 -17.46
CA GLY A 17 10.19 10.01 -17.84
C GLY A 17 9.74 8.55 -17.64
N ALA A 18 10.58 7.69 -17.04
CA ALA A 18 10.26 6.28 -16.78
C ALA A 18 9.70 6.02 -15.37
N CYS A 19 8.99 6.98 -14.77
CA CYS A 19 8.33 6.78 -13.48
C CYS A 19 6.88 6.31 -13.72
N PRO A 20 6.50 5.10 -13.29
CA PRO A 20 5.13 4.59 -13.47
C PRO A 20 4.08 5.24 -12.55
N ALA A 21 4.50 6.15 -11.65
CA ALA A 21 3.65 6.79 -10.67
C ALA A 21 3.99 8.27 -10.47
N THR A 22 4.27 8.70 -9.24
CA THR A 22 4.39 10.12 -8.89
C THR A 22 5.84 10.49 -8.62
N CYS A 23 6.31 11.53 -9.30
CA CYS A 23 7.58 12.18 -8.98
C CYS A 23 7.37 13.16 -7.83
N ALA A 24 8.05 12.95 -6.72
CA ALA A 24 8.02 13.86 -5.57
C ALA A 24 9.44 14.16 -5.08
N SER A 25 9.58 15.25 -4.30
CA SER A 25 10.83 15.57 -3.62
C SER A 25 11.20 14.46 -2.65
N ASN A 26 12.47 14.07 -2.63
CA ASN A 26 12.95 13.08 -1.67
C ASN A 26 12.73 13.60 -0.23
N PRO A 27 12.07 12.83 0.65
CA PRO A 27 11.81 13.26 2.02
C PRO A 27 13.07 13.26 2.90
N ALA A 28 14.18 12.66 2.44
CA ALA A 28 15.45 12.66 3.17
C ALA A 28 16.04 14.08 3.25
N PRO A 29 16.42 14.57 4.45
CA PRO A 29 16.87 15.94 4.66
C PRO A 29 18.16 16.26 3.90
N ASP A 30 18.99 15.26 3.62
CA ASP A 30 20.24 15.34 2.86
C ASP A 30 20.05 15.28 1.34
N LYS A 31 18.84 14.97 0.85
CA LYS A 31 18.56 14.78 -0.59
C LYS A 31 17.37 15.63 -1.08
N LYS A 32 17.09 16.75 -0.42
CA LYS A 32 15.90 17.59 -0.70
C LYS A 32 15.80 18.09 -2.14
N ASP A 33 16.95 18.26 -2.80
CA ASP A 33 17.06 18.70 -4.20
C ASP A 33 16.95 17.53 -5.22
N MET A 34 16.81 16.29 -4.75
CA MET A 34 16.63 15.09 -5.57
C MET A 34 15.15 14.76 -5.73
N GLN A 35 14.68 14.64 -6.97
CA GLN A 35 13.36 14.09 -7.25
C GLN A 35 13.43 12.57 -7.30
N GLN A 36 12.46 11.92 -6.68
CA GLN A 36 12.40 10.48 -6.56
C GLN A 36 11.02 9.98 -6.97
N CYS A 37 10.99 8.82 -7.64
CA CYS A 37 9.75 8.18 -8.06
C CYS A 37 9.14 7.41 -6.88
N PHE A 38 7.87 7.65 -6.59
CA PHE A 38 7.12 6.98 -5.54
C PHE A 38 5.82 6.39 -6.09
N CYS A 39 5.48 5.19 -5.64
CA CYS A 39 4.15 4.63 -5.85
C CYS A 39 3.12 5.32 -4.92
N PRO A 40 1.83 5.32 -5.29
CA PRO A 40 0.77 5.77 -4.38
C PRO A 40 0.76 4.96 -3.09
N GLN A 41 0.12 5.49 -2.04
CA GLN A 41 -0.05 4.75 -0.78
C GLN A 41 -0.76 3.41 -1.03
N GLY A 42 -0.26 2.35 -0.40
CA GLY A 42 -0.77 0.98 -0.58
C GLY A 42 -0.20 0.26 -1.82
N PHE A 43 0.78 0.86 -2.52
CA PHE A 43 1.42 0.24 -3.68
C PHE A 43 2.93 0.10 -3.46
N ILE A 44 3.49 -0.99 -3.98
CA ILE A 44 4.92 -1.26 -4.01
C ILE A 44 5.46 -1.14 -5.43
N LEU A 45 6.67 -0.61 -5.56
CA LEU A 45 7.33 -0.46 -6.84
C LEU A 45 7.99 -1.77 -7.26
N ASP A 46 7.51 -2.36 -8.36
CA ASP A 46 8.21 -3.43 -9.07
C ASP A 46 9.16 -2.81 -10.09
N LEU A 47 10.41 -3.26 -10.08
CA LEU A 47 11.47 -2.78 -10.96
C LEU A 47 11.93 -3.84 -11.96
N GLY A 48 11.00 -4.67 -12.44
CA GLY A 48 11.25 -5.51 -13.60
C GLY A 48 11.60 -4.72 -14.87
N ASP A 49 11.57 -5.40 -16.02
CA ASP A 49 11.91 -4.81 -17.32
C ASP A 49 11.03 -3.60 -17.69
N SER A 50 9.82 -3.54 -17.13
CA SER A 50 8.93 -2.39 -17.18
C SER A 50 8.58 -1.99 -15.74
N PRO A 51 9.12 -0.90 -15.20
CA PRO A 51 8.80 -0.45 -13.85
C PRO A 51 7.29 -0.21 -13.71
N THR A 52 6.67 -0.78 -12.68
CA THR A 52 5.22 -0.67 -12.44
C THR A 52 4.92 -0.61 -10.94
N CYS A 53 3.86 0.10 -10.57
CA CYS A 53 3.36 0.07 -9.20
C CYS A 53 2.32 -1.05 -9.07
N HIS A 54 2.59 -2.00 -8.20
CA HIS A 54 1.67 -3.08 -7.87
C HIS A 54 1.00 -2.80 -6.54
N ASP A 55 -0.29 -3.07 -6.50
CA ASP A 55 -1.08 -3.01 -5.28
C ASP A 55 -0.51 -4.00 -4.25
N ILE A 56 -0.37 -3.56 -3.00
CA ILE A 56 0.03 -4.42 -1.90
C ILE A 56 -1.23 -5.15 -1.45
N ASP A 57 -1.30 -6.47 -1.66
CA ASP A 57 -2.40 -7.26 -1.14
C ASP A 57 -2.21 -7.47 0.37
N GLU A 58 -2.77 -6.56 1.17
CA GLU A 58 -2.65 -6.68 2.62
C GLU A 58 -3.38 -7.94 3.13
N CYS A 59 -4.41 -8.42 2.42
CA CYS A 59 -5.19 -9.60 2.80
C CYS A 59 -4.43 -10.93 2.70
N ASP A 60 -3.26 -10.96 2.04
CA ASP A 60 -2.38 -12.14 2.06
C ASP A 60 -1.85 -12.41 3.49
N SER A 61 -1.86 -11.39 4.36
CA SER A 61 -1.63 -11.55 5.79
C SER A 61 -2.92 -11.96 6.51
N GLN A 62 -2.96 -13.21 7.01
CA GLN A 62 -4.13 -13.80 7.68
C GLN A 62 -4.61 -13.10 8.96
N ALA A 63 -3.91 -12.06 9.46
CA ALA A 63 -4.15 -11.48 10.79
C ALA A 63 -4.75 -10.05 10.78
N LEU A 64 -5.10 -9.47 9.64
CA LEU A 64 -5.57 -8.07 9.57
C LEU A 64 -7.04 -7.89 9.95
N CYS A 65 -7.92 -8.76 9.47
CA CYS A 65 -9.35 -8.65 9.70
C CYS A 65 -9.85 -9.72 10.67
N ASP A 66 -10.78 -9.36 11.55
CA ASP A 66 -11.41 -10.31 12.48
C ASP A 66 -12.23 -11.39 11.75
N HIS A 67 -12.81 -11.04 10.59
CA HIS A 67 -13.57 -11.96 9.75
C HIS A 67 -13.02 -12.04 8.32
N GLU A 68 -13.57 -11.25 7.40
CA GLU A 68 -13.24 -11.31 5.99
C GLU A 68 -12.40 -10.09 5.62
N CYS A 69 -11.30 -10.31 4.90
CA CYS A 69 -10.50 -9.25 4.31
C CYS A 69 -10.81 -9.16 2.81
N VAL A 70 -10.97 -7.94 2.31
CA VAL A 70 -11.17 -7.66 0.89
C VAL A 70 -10.10 -6.69 0.44
N ASN A 71 -9.21 -7.16 -0.42
CA ASN A 71 -8.17 -6.33 -1.02
C ASN A 71 -8.80 -5.31 -1.98
N LEU A 72 -8.31 -4.07 -1.95
CA LEU A 72 -8.76 -2.97 -2.80
C LEU A 72 -7.52 -2.23 -3.35
N PRO A 73 -7.63 -1.52 -4.48
CA PRO A 73 -6.51 -0.70 -4.95
C PRO A 73 -6.12 0.38 -3.91
N GLY A 74 -4.90 0.28 -3.38
CA GLY A 74 -4.30 1.19 -2.40
C GLY A 74 -4.63 0.87 -0.94
N GLY A 75 -5.22 -0.29 -0.65
CA GLY A 75 -5.47 -0.73 0.73
C GLY A 75 -6.53 -1.82 0.82
N PHE A 76 -7.03 -2.09 2.03
CA PHE A 76 -8.01 -3.15 2.24
C PHE A 76 -9.25 -2.66 2.99
N LYS A 77 -10.30 -3.49 2.99
CA LYS A 77 -11.41 -3.33 3.94
C LYS A 77 -11.72 -4.66 4.61
N CYS A 78 -12.10 -4.59 5.88
CA CYS A 78 -12.67 -5.73 6.57
C CYS A 78 -14.19 -5.78 6.41
N ALA A 79 -14.72 -6.99 6.27
CA ALA A 79 -16.15 -7.26 6.24
C ALA A 79 -16.51 -8.27 7.33
N CYS A 80 -17.66 -8.03 7.97
CA CYS A 80 -18.17 -8.91 9.01
C CYS A 80 -19.20 -9.89 8.45
N ARG A 81 -19.13 -11.14 8.91
CA ARG A 81 -20.13 -12.16 8.61
C ARG A 81 -21.52 -11.72 9.09
N LYS A 82 -22.57 -12.30 8.49
CA LYS A 82 -23.97 -12.01 8.86
C LYS A 82 -24.19 -12.16 10.37
N GLY A 83 -24.84 -11.17 10.97
CA GLY A 83 -25.08 -11.12 12.42
C GLY A 83 -23.98 -10.42 13.22
N TYR A 84 -22.99 -9.83 12.54
CA TYR A 84 -21.95 -9.00 13.12
C TYR A 84 -21.88 -7.65 12.42
N GLN A 85 -21.37 -6.64 13.12
CA GLN A 85 -21.15 -5.30 12.60
C GLN A 85 -19.69 -4.90 12.81
N LEU A 86 -19.14 -4.21 11.82
CA LEU A 86 -17.80 -3.67 11.89
C LEU A 86 -17.81 -2.48 12.87
N GLN A 87 -17.06 -2.59 13.97
CA GLN A 87 -16.99 -1.54 15.01
C GLN A 87 -15.86 -0.54 14.72
N ASP A 88 -14.72 -1.03 14.22
CA ASP A 88 -13.55 -0.24 13.83
C ASP A 88 -13.23 -0.48 12.34
N THR A 89 -11.97 -0.41 11.93
CA THR A 89 -11.55 -0.84 10.58
C THR A 89 -11.40 -2.36 10.47
N GLU A 90 -11.20 -3.06 11.59
CA GLU A 90 -10.77 -4.46 11.61
C GLU A 90 -11.65 -5.39 12.48
N LYS A 91 -12.37 -4.85 13.48
CA LYS A 91 -13.09 -5.64 14.49
C LYS A 91 -14.57 -5.84 14.20
N CYS A 92 -15.05 -7.07 14.38
CA CYS A 92 -16.44 -7.45 14.20
C CYS A 92 -17.12 -7.76 15.54
N VAL A 93 -18.12 -6.97 15.90
CA VAL A 93 -18.94 -7.21 17.09
C VAL A 93 -20.24 -7.88 16.72
N ARG A 94 -20.65 -8.91 17.48
CA ARG A 94 -21.94 -9.57 17.24
C ARG A 94 -23.05 -8.54 17.43
N LEU A 95 -23.95 -8.44 16.46
CA LEU A 95 -25.20 -7.73 16.62
C LEU A 95 -25.97 -8.48 17.71
N GLN A 96 -25.98 -7.95 18.92
CA GLN A 96 -26.89 -8.40 19.96
C GLN A 96 -28.29 -8.13 19.41
N GLN A 97 -28.94 -9.17 18.90
CA GLN A 97 -30.36 -9.11 18.60
C GLN A 97 -31.04 -8.82 19.94
N GLY A 98 -31.42 -7.57 20.14
CA GLY A 98 -32.23 -7.18 21.29
C GLY A 98 -33.59 -7.85 21.15
N GLY A 99 -33.98 -8.60 22.18
CA GLY A 99 -35.29 -9.25 22.31
C GLY A 99 -35.17 -10.69 22.76
#